data_AF-A0A7C3TKK3-F1
#
_entry.id   AF-A0A7C3TKK3-F1
#
_cell.length_a   1.000
_cell.length_b   1.000
_cell.length_c   1.000
_cell.angle_alpha   90.00
_cell.angle_beta   90.00
_cell.angle_gamma   90.00
#
_symmetry.space_group_name_H-M   'P 1'
#
loop_
_entity.id
_entity.type
_entity.pdbx_description
1 polymer ?
#
loop_
_entity_poly.entity_id
_entity_poly.type
_entity_poly.pdbx_seq_one_letter_code
_entity_poly.pdbx_strand_id
1 'polypeptide(L)'
;MKNFFLIVVLLLFVISASFYFNDASYKAFNFLREKTIYTEQGIIFFTGIGVFLMIGIFATALFAFKRYKTLVLAVVSLLSALVIGYILKQIFHVPRPEFMTRGLILARDYSFPSMHAIGAASVIPFTYRITKNFFLRTLFVLLMILTILSRLYLGVHRLSDVVFGAVLGIFIGIYVIAIENKYKIADKIIEKLKTDLEARRQIAHLFIGILIASFIFYGFINIWMFLATLAIGSILSVILKYKKIPILTPILHCFDREKDLQHFPGKGLIYMTAGSALTYALFSKNIAVAGVLILAFGDSLTHIFGKYLGRIKSPFDETKYIEGTIIAFFITALMIIKFADFNQVIFGTLIAMIVEMVRIRIGKFKIDDNLIIPVLAGTVMSLM
;
A
#
# COMPACT_ATOMS: atom_id res chain seq x y z
N MET A 1 13.39 29.01 -19.59
CA MET A 1 13.12 29.67 -18.29
C MET A 1 11.75 30.34 -18.23
N LYS A 2 11.34 31.17 -19.21
CA LYS A 2 10.02 31.85 -19.23
C LYS A 2 8.82 30.90 -19.07
N ASN A 3 8.81 29.75 -19.75
CA ASN A 3 7.71 28.79 -19.66
C ASN A 3 7.60 28.11 -18.27
N PHE A 4 8.72 27.91 -17.58
CA PHE A 4 8.72 27.31 -16.24
C PHE A 4 8.15 28.28 -15.19
N PHE A 5 8.59 29.54 -15.25
CA PHE A 5 8.06 30.59 -14.37
C PHE A 5 6.54 30.75 -14.54
N LEU A 6 6.05 30.78 -15.78
CA LEU A 6 4.62 30.88 -16.06
C LEU A 6 3.82 29.69 -15.50
N ILE A 7 4.35 28.46 -15.62
CA ILE A 7 3.72 27.25 -15.06
C ILE A 7 3.64 27.35 -13.54
N VAL A 8 4.71 27.76 -12.87
CA VAL A 8 4.73 27.91 -11.40
C VAL A 8 3.71 28.95 -10.95
N VAL A 9 3.66 30.12 -11.62
CA VAL A 9 2.67 31.17 -11.34
C VAL A 9 1.25 30.65 -11.53
N LEU A 10 0.98 29.93 -12.61
CA LEU A 10 -0.33 29.34 -12.87
C LEU A 10 -0.72 28.31 -11.81
N LEU A 11 0.20 27.43 -11.38
CA LEU A 11 -0.06 26.45 -10.32
C LEU A 11 -0.35 27.12 -8.98
N LEU A 12 0.42 28.16 -8.62
CA LEU A 12 0.17 28.94 -7.40
C LEU A 12 -1.18 29.67 -7.46
N PHE A 13 -1.54 30.21 -8.63
CA PHE A 13 -2.85 30.81 -8.85
C PHE A 13 -3.98 29.80 -8.69
N VAL A 14 -3.87 28.62 -9.31
CA VAL A 14 -4.88 27.54 -9.20
C VAL A 14 -5.03 27.07 -7.75
N ILE A 15 -3.93 26.89 -7.01
CA ILE A 15 -3.98 26.55 -5.59
C ILE A 15 -4.66 27.67 -4.81
N SER A 16 -4.26 28.93 -5.00
CA SER A 16 -4.83 30.08 -4.27
C SER A 16 -6.33 30.24 -4.56
N ALA A 17 -6.73 30.13 -5.82
CA ALA A 17 -8.14 30.15 -6.23
C ALA A 17 -8.93 29.01 -5.59
N SER A 18 -8.35 27.82 -5.44
CA SER A 18 -9.02 26.69 -4.79
C SER A 18 -9.36 26.95 -3.31
N PHE A 19 -8.55 27.75 -2.61
CA PHE A 19 -8.88 28.20 -1.25
C PHE A 19 -10.06 29.16 -1.23
N TYR A 20 -10.08 30.12 -2.17
CA TYR A 20 -11.18 31.08 -2.30
C TYR A 20 -12.52 30.39 -2.57
N PHE A 21 -12.53 29.36 -3.43
CA PHE A 21 -13.75 28.64 -3.81
C PHE A 21 -14.14 27.47 -2.88
N ASN A 22 -13.48 27.30 -1.73
CA ASN A 22 -13.78 26.19 -0.80
C ASN A 22 -15.27 26.17 -0.39
N ASP A 23 -15.83 27.29 0.04
CA ASP A 23 -17.21 27.39 0.53
C ASP A 23 -18.24 27.20 -0.60
N ALA A 24 -18.02 27.86 -1.75
CA ALA A 24 -18.88 27.73 -2.92
C ALA A 24 -18.92 26.28 -3.44
N SER A 25 -17.74 25.64 -3.51
CA SER A 25 -17.64 24.22 -3.89
C SER A 25 -18.36 23.33 -2.89
N TYR A 26 -18.17 23.57 -1.59
CA TYR A 26 -18.83 22.81 -0.54
C TYR A 26 -20.37 22.90 -0.66
N LYS A 27 -20.93 24.11 -0.79
CA LYS A 27 -22.37 24.33 -0.95
C LYS A 27 -22.93 23.61 -2.18
N ALA A 28 -22.22 23.68 -3.31
CA ALA A 28 -22.63 23.01 -4.55
C ALA A 28 -22.67 21.48 -4.38
N PHE A 29 -21.63 20.87 -3.80
CA PHE A 29 -21.60 19.43 -3.56
C PHE A 29 -22.58 18.98 -2.49
N ASN A 30 -22.86 19.80 -1.48
CA ASN A 30 -23.87 19.49 -0.47
C ASN A 30 -25.28 19.43 -1.11
N PHE A 31 -25.62 20.43 -1.91
CA PHE A 31 -26.89 20.45 -2.65
C PHE A 31 -27.06 19.22 -3.57
N LEU A 32 -25.99 18.80 -4.26
CA LEU A 32 -26.02 17.60 -5.09
C LEU A 32 -26.23 16.33 -4.26
N ARG A 33 -25.56 16.23 -3.11
CA ARG A 33 -25.62 15.06 -2.23
C ARG A 33 -27.00 14.86 -1.62
N GLU A 34 -27.63 15.94 -1.14
CA GLU A 34 -28.98 15.91 -0.59
C GLU A 34 -30.01 15.34 -1.58
N LYS A 35 -29.80 15.55 -2.89
CA LYS A 35 -30.66 15.01 -3.95
C LYS A 35 -30.34 13.58 -4.37
N THR A 36 -29.23 13.00 -3.92
CA THR A 36 -28.69 11.73 -4.42
C THR A 36 -28.30 10.75 -3.31
N ILE A 37 -29.05 10.74 -2.21
CA ILE A 37 -28.76 9.95 -0.99
C ILE A 37 -28.53 8.45 -1.27
N TYR A 38 -29.25 7.84 -2.22
CA TYR A 38 -29.09 6.42 -2.56
C TYR A 38 -27.80 6.08 -3.33
N THR A 39 -27.05 7.06 -3.84
CA THR A 39 -25.79 6.83 -4.57
C THR A 39 -24.55 6.91 -3.67
N GLU A 40 -24.69 7.33 -2.41
CA GLU A 40 -23.56 7.50 -1.48
C GLU A 40 -22.76 6.21 -1.29
N GLN A 41 -23.42 5.07 -1.09
CA GLN A 41 -22.73 3.78 -0.92
C GLN A 41 -21.93 3.38 -2.18
N GLY A 42 -22.49 3.63 -3.37
CA GLY A 42 -21.80 3.40 -4.64
C GLY A 42 -20.57 4.30 -4.82
N ILE A 43 -20.64 5.55 -4.35
CA ILE A 43 -19.52 6.50 -4.42
C ILE A 43 -18.46 6.19 -3.37
N ILE A 44 -18.85 5.74 -2.18
CA ILE A 44 -17.92 5.21 -1.16
C ILE A 44 -17.19 3.98 -1.70
N PHE A 45 -17.92 3.05 -2.31
CA PHE A 45 -17.35 1.88 -2.97
C PHE A 45 -16.38 2.29 -4.10
N PHE A 46 -16.79 3.20 -4.98
CA PHE A 46 -15.97 3.70 -6.08
C PHE A 46 -14.72 4.43 -5.60
N THR A 47 -14.79 5.22 -4.53
CA THR A 47 -13.62 5.94 -4.00
C THR A 47 -12.67 5.04 -3.24
N GLY A 48 -13.21 4.21 -2.36
CA GLY A 48 -12.43 3.29 -1.53
C GLY A 48 -11.73 2.25 -2.38
N ILE A 49 -12.45 1.58 -3.29
CA ILE A 49 -11.90 0.49 -4.10
C ILE A 49 -11.36 1.00 -5.43
N GLY A 50 -12.03 1.95 -6.07
CA GLY A 50 -11.74 2.33 -7.46
C GLY A 50 -10.35 2.94 -7.66
N VAL A 51 -9.80 3.64 -6.66
CA VAL A 51 -8.41 4.15 -6.74
C VAL A 51 -7.42 2.99 -6.71
N PHE A 52 -7.59 2.02 -5.80
CA PHE A 52 -6.72 0.85 -5.74
C PHE A 52 -6.89 -0.07 -6.95
N LEU A 53 -8.12 -0.25 -7.45
CA LEU A 53 -8.37 -0.97 -8.70
C LEU A 53 -7.73 -0.26 -9.89
N MET A 54 -7.84 1.07 -9.99
CA MET A 54 -7.23 1.82 -11.09
C MET A 54 -5.71 1.67 -11.07
N ILE A 55 -5.08 1.85 -9.90
CA ILE A 55 -3.63 1.66 -9.72
C ILE A 55 -3.25 0.20 -10.00
N GLY A 56 -4.04 -0.76 -9.54
CA GLY A 56 -3.82 -2.19 -9.74
C GLY A 56 -3.93 -2.61 -11.21
N ILE A 57 -4.96 -2.15 -11.92
CA ILE A 57 -5.15 -2.38 -13.36
C ILE A 57 -4.02 -1.72 -14.15
N PHE A 58 -3.66 -0.49 -13.80
CA PHE A 58 -2.54 0.22 -14.43
C PHE A 58 -1.23 -0.53 -14.24
N ALA A 59 -0.93 -0.96 -13.02
CA ALA A 59 0.25 -1.75 -12.70
C ALA A 59 0.27 -3.10 -13.43
N THR A 60 -0.86 -3.81 -13.44
CA THR A 60 -1.05 -5.09 -14.13
C THR A 60 -0.87 -4.94 -15.64
N ALA A 61 -1.43 -3.89 -16.24
CA ALA A 61 -1.23 -3.59 -17.66
C ALA A 61 0.24 -3.33 -17.96
N LEU A 62 0.94 -2.52 -17.16
CA LEU A 62 2.36 -2.27 -17.35
C LEU A 62 3.19 -3.54 -17.23
N PHE A 63 2.85 -4.42 -16.30
CA PHE A 63 3.48 -5.71 -16.15
C PHE A 63 3.23 -6.61 -17.37
N ALA A 64 1.98 -6.75 -17.81
CA ALA A 64 1.58 -7.57 -18.95
C ALA A 64 2.23 -7.12 -20.26
N PHE A 65 2.33 -5.80 -20.48
CA PHE A 65 3.02 -5.22 -21.63
C PHE A 65 4.56 -5.13 -21.45
N LYS A 66 5.12 -5.78 -20.42
CA LYS A 66 6.56 -5.83 -20.12
C LYS A 66 7.23 -4.46 -19.96
N ARG A 67 6.45 -3.44 -19.54
CA ARG A 67 6.90 -2.06 -19.29
C ARG A 67 7.44 -1.90 -17.85
N TYR A 68 8.32 -2.80 -17.44
CA TYR A 68 8.81 -2.89 -16.05
C TYR A 68 9.47 -1.60 -15.54
N LYS A 69 10.21 -0.88 -16.40
CA LYS A 69 10.80 0.42 -16.08
C LYS A 69 9.75 1.46 -15.68
N THR A 70 8.69 1.58 -16.46
CA THR A 70 7.61 2.51 -16.15
C THR A 70 6.85 2.08 -14.90
N LEU A 71 6.63 0.77 -14.72
CA LEU A 71 6.00 0.22 -13.52
C LEU A 71 6.77 0.60 -12.25
N VAL A 72 8.08 0.35 -12.20
CA VAL A 72 8.93 0.68 -11.05
C VAL A 72 8.86 2.17 -10.72
N LEU A 73 8.98 3.04 -11.74
CA LEU A 73 8.93 4.48 -11.53
C LEU A 73 7.55 4.97 -11.05
N ALA A 74 6.47 4.41 -11.58
CA ALA A 74 5.12 4.74 -11.15
C ALA A 74 4.87 4.32 -9.69
N VAL A 75 5.37 3.15 -9.29
CA VAL A 75 5.32 2.68 -7.89
C VAL A 75 6.13 3.60 -6.98
N VAL A 76 7.36 3.96 -7.37
CA VAL A 76 8.20 4.90 -6.60
C VAL A 76 7.53 6.27 -6.46
N SER A 77 6.92 6.78 -7.52
CA SER A 77 6.14 8.02 -7.50
C SER A 77 4.97 7.95 -6.53
N LEU A 78 4.16 6.88 -6.62
CA LEU A 78 3.01 6.66 -5.75
C LEU A 78 3.42 6.56 -4.28
N LEU A 79 4.44 5.76 -3.95
CA LEU A 79 4.93 5.62 -2.59
C LEU A 79 5.48 6.94 -2.04
N SER A 80 6.25 7.67 -2.84
CA SER A 80 6.76 8.99 -2.46
C SER A 80 5.62 9.98 -2.20
N ALA A 81 4.60 9.98 -3.06
CA ALA A 81 3.39 10.78 -2.90
C ALA A 81 2.63 10.44 -1.62
N LEU A 82 2.45 9.16 -1.30
CA LEU A 82 1.78 8.75 -0.08
C LEU A 82 2.59 9.13 1.18
N VAL A 83 3.90 8.91 1.18
CA VAL A 83 4.76 9.28 2.33
C VAL A 83 4.76 10.79 2.54
N ILE A 84 5.02 11.57 1.50
CA ILE A 84 5.05 13.05 1.58
C ILE A 84 3.66 13.57 1.98
N GLY A 85 2.59 13.06 1.36
CA GLY A 85 1.21 13.45 1.70
C GLY A 85 0.86 13.15 3.15
N TYR A 86 1.30 12.01 3.68
CA TYR A 86 1.11 11.66 5.09
C TYR A 86 1.88 12.59 6.03
N ILE A 87 3.15 12.87 5.74
CA ILE A 87 3.96 13.83 6.52
C ILE A 87 3.27 15.19 6.56
N LEU A 88 2.81 15.70 5.41
CA LEU A 88 2.10 16.99 5.36
C LEU A 88 0.82 16.98 6.19
N LYS A 89 0.08 15.87 6.24
CA LYS A 89 -1.10 15.74 7.12
C LYS A 89 -0.75 15.94 8.60
N GLN A 90 0.36 15.34 9.04
CA GLN A 90 0.85 15.46 10.42
C GLN A 90 1.51 16.81 10.70
N ILE A 91 1.84 17.60 9.68
CA ILE A 91 2.36 18.97 9.87
C ILE A 91 1.20 19.96 9.98
N PHE A 92 0.22 19.87 9.08
CA PHE A 92 -0.82 20.90 8.96
C PHE A 92 -2.04 20.68 9.84
N HIS A 93 -2.34 19.44 10.22
CA HIS A 93 -3.43 19.12 11.15
C HIS A 93 -4.81 19.72 10.82
N VAL A 94 -5.10 19.94 9.54
CA VAL A 94 -6.34 20.62 9.12
C VAL A 94 -7.55 19.76 9.45
N PRO A 95 -8.52 20.25 10.25
CA PRO A 95 -9.73 19.50 10.56
C PRO A 95 -10.58 19.29 9.32
N ARG A 96 -11.35 18.20 9.30
CA ARG A 96 -12.30 17.92 8.21
C ARG A 96 -13.52 18.86 8.28
N PRO A 97 -14.26 19.03 7.17
CA PRO A 97 -15.55 19.72 7.20
C PRO A 97 -16.51 19.11 8.24
N GLU A 98 -17.18 19.96 9.03
CA GLU A 98 -17.86 19.59 10.30
C GLU A 98 -19.08 18.66 10.17
N PHE A 99 -19.70 18.57 8.99
CA PHE A 99 -20.85 17.70 8.77
C PHE A 99 -20.42 16.38 8.14
N MET A 100 -19.90 15.46 8.96
CA MET A 100 -19.78 14.05 8.57
C MET A 100 -21.18 13.53 8.22
N THR A 101 -21.41 13.19 6.94
CA THR A 101 -22.62 12.46 6.58
C THR A 101 -22.68 11.14 7.35
N ARG A 102 -23.89 10.85 7.80
CA ARG A 102 -24.39 9.57 8.31
C ARG A 102 -23.64 8.39 7.66
N GLY A 103 -22.72 7.76 8.40
CA GLY A 103 -22.16 6.44 8.04
C GLY A 103 -20.68 6.35 7.67
N LEU A 104 -19.96 7.45 7.41
CA LEU A 104 -18.49 7.39 7.22
C LEU A 104 -17.75 7.62 8.55
N ILE A 105 -17.93 6.68 9.49
CA ILE A 105 -17.24 6.58 10.80
C ILE A 105 -15.70 6.41 10.64
N LEU A 106 -15.21 6.23 9.41
CA LEU A 106 -13.86 5.78 9.09
C LEU A 106 -12.79 6.89 8.92
N ALA A 107 -13.15 8.18 9.01
CA ALA A 107 -12.21 9.27 8.69
C ALA A 107 -11.75 10.07 9.92
N ARG A 108 -11.14 9.41 10.92
CA ARG A 108 -10.55 10.07 12.11
C ARG A 108 -9.28 10.90 11.82
N ASP A 109 -8.81 10.92 10.58
CA ASP A 109 -7.59 11.62 10.14
C ASP A 109 -7.83 13.02 9.58
N TYR A 110 -6.79 13.87 9.64
CA TYR A 110 -6.73 15.22 9.06
C TYR A 110 -7.14 15.29 7.58
N SER A 111 -7.71 16.43 7.18
CA SER A 111 -8.24 16.67 5.83
C SER A 111 -7.15 16.93 4.80
N PHE A 112 -6.24 17.85 5.08
CA PHE A 112 -5.27 18.38 4.12
C PHE A 112 -3.91 17.68 4.19
N PRO A 113 -3.29 17.27 3.05
CA PRO A 113 -3.85 17.22 1.71
C PRO A 113 -4.65 15.93 1.44
N SER A 114 -5.44 15.87 0.37
CA SER A 114 -6.18 14.65 0.01
C SER A 114 -5.25 13.53 -0.50
N MET A 115 -5.20 12.41 0.23
CA MET A 115 -4.41 11.22 -0.14
C MET A 115 -4.90 10.53 -1.40
N HIS A 116 -6.20 10.59 -1.69
CA HIS A 116 -6.74 10.01 -2.92
C HIS A 116 -6.34 10.86 -4.13
N ALA A 117 -6.38 12.19 -3.98
CA ALA A 117 -5.97 13.12 -5.03
C ALA A 117 -4.47 13.00 -5.33
N ILE A 118 -3.61 13.00 -4.29
CA ILE A 118 -2.15 12.89 -4.47
C ILE A 118 -1.77 11.55 -5.12
N GLY A 119 -2.39 10.44 -4.68
CA GLY A 119 -2.12 9.12 -5.23
C GLY A 119 -2.52 9.00 -6.69
N ALA A 120 -3.77 9.36 -7.02
CA ALA A 120 -4.28 9.30 -8.39
C ALA A 120 -3.49 10.21 -9.35
N ALA A 121 -3.11 11.41 -8.90
CA ALA A 121 -2.39 12.38 -9.71
C ALA A 121 -0.91 12.00 -9.92
N SER A 122 -0.29 11.31 -8.96
CA SER A 122 1.13 10.91 -9.01
C SER A 122 1.51 9.96 -10.15
N VAL A 123 0.53 9.23 -10.70
CA VAL A 123 0.74 8.26 -11.78
C VAL A 123 0.45 8.84 -13.17
N ILE A 124 -0.23 10.00 -13.26
CA ILE A 124 -0.61 10.64 -14.53
C ILE A 124 0.60 10.94 -15.42
N PRO A 125 1.73 11.50 -14.93
CA PRO A 125 2.89 11.79 -15.78
C PRO A 125 3.43 10.55 -16.53
N PHE A 126 3.25 9.35 -15.99
CA PHE A 126 3.70 8.11 -16.61
C PHE A 126 2.84 7.67 -17.79
N THR A 127 1.57 8.07 -17.85
CA THR A 127 0.69 7.79 -19.00
C THR A 127 1.29 8.33 -20.31
N TYR A 128 1.95 9.49 -20.24
CA TYR A 128 2.66 10.11 -21.36
C TYR A 128 3.88 9.31 -21.85
N ARG A 129 4.49 8.48 -20.99
CA ARG A 129 5.57 7.55 -21.35
C ARG A 129 5.06 6.22 -21.93
N ILE A 130 3.80 5.88 -21.69
CA ILE A 130 3.23 4.56 -22.05
C ILE A 130 2.57 4.60 -23.41
N THR A 131 1.76 5.63 -23.67
CA THR A 131 0.96 5.71 -24.88
C THR A 131 0.94 7.12 -25.44
N LYS A 132 0.86 7.23 -26.77
CA LYS A 132 0.57 8.49 -27.49
C LYS A 132 -0.93 8.66 -27.77
N ASN A 133 -1.74 7.63 -27.52
CA ASN A 133 -3.18 7.64 -27.79
C ASN A 133 -3.87 8.68 -26.90
N PHE A 134 -4.51 9.67 -27.53
CA PHE A 134 -5.23 10.75 -26.86
C PHE A 134 -6.35 10.21 -25.96
N PHE A 135 -7.17 9.28 -26.47
CA PHE A 135 -8.29 8.71 -25.73
C PHE A 135 -7.84 8.02 -24.44
N LEU A 136 -6.76 7.22 -24.49
CA LEU A 136 -6.24 6.56 -23.30
C LEU A 136 -5.70 7.56 -22.27
N ARG A 137 -4.97 8.60 -22.71
CA ARG A 137 -4.48 9.66 -21.82
C ARG A 137 -5.65 10.41 -21.16
N THR A 138 -6.63 10.79 -21.96
CA THR A 138 -7.85 11.47 -21.49
C THR A 138 -8.61 10.60 -20.50
N LEU A 139 -8.71 9.28 -20.74
CA LEU A 139 -9.35 8.36 -19.80
C LEU A 139 -8.67 8.36 -18.43
N PHE A 140 -7.34 8.28 -18.35
CA PHE A 140 -6.63 8.34 -17.06
C PHE A 140 -6.84 9.67 -16.34
N VAL A 141 -6.83 10.79 -17.08
CA VAL A 141 -7.09 12.12 -16.51
C VAL A 141 -8.53 12.21 -16.00
N LEU A 142 -9.51 11.69 -16.74
CA LEU A 142 -10.91 11.64 -16.32
C LEU A 142 -11.08 10.79 -15.06
N LEU A 143 -10.43 9.63 -14.96
CA LEU A 143 -10.48 8.79 -13.75
C LEU A 143 -9.88 9.51 -12.53
N MET A 144 -8.78 10.25 -12.71
CA MET A 144 -8.23 11.11 -11.65
C MET A 144 -9.23 12.20 -11.24
N ILE A 145 -9.88 12.87 -12.19
CA ILE A 145 -10.88 13.90 -11.91
C ILE A 145 -12.08 13.30 -11.17
N LEU A 146 -12.60 12.15 -11.60
CA LEU A 146 -13.69 11.45 -10.91
C LEU A 146 -13.31 11.05 -9.49
N THR A 147 -12.06 10.61 -9.29
CA THR A 147 -11.51 10.34 -7.95
C THR A 147 -11.50 11.60 -7.08
N ILE A 148 -11.15 12.76 -7.64
CA ILE A 148 -11.15 14.04 -6.92
C ILE A 148 -12.58 14.49 -6.59
N LEU A 149 -13.48 14.48 -7.59
CA LEU A 149 -14.87 14.93 -7.44
C LEU A 149 -15.62 14.10 -6.41
N SER A 150 -15.39 12.79 -6.38
CA SER A 150 -16.02 11.92 -5.40
C SER A 150 -15.58 12.22 -3.96
N ARG A 151 -14.37 12.74 -3.72
CA ARG A 151 -13.96 13.22 -2.38
C ARG A 151 -14.69 14.49 -1.94
N LEU A 152 -14.97 15.39 -2.89
CA LEU A 152 -15.76 16.59 -2.63
C LEU A 152 -17.24 16.23 -2.42
N TYR A 153 -17.76 15.34 -3.26
CA TYR A 153 -19.12 14.82 -3.14
C TYR A 153 -19.36 14.17 -1.78
N LEU A 154 -18.44 13.34 -1.28
CA LEU A 154 -18.55 12.72 0.05
C LEU A 154 -18.40 13.72 1.21
N GLY A 155 -18.02 14.97 0.94
CA GLY A 155 -17.88 16.02 1.97
C GLY A 155 -16.72 15.81 2.92
N VAL A 156 -15.81 14.90 2.59
CA VAL A 156 -14.68 14.51 3.44
C VAL A 156 -13.44 15.37 3.22
N HIS A 157 -13.43 16.21 2.17
CA HIS A 157 -12.34 17.12 1.81
C HIS A 157 -12.89 18.43 1.23
N ARG A 158 -12.11 19.51 1.39
CA ARG A 158 -12.34 20.80 0.75
C ARG A 158 -11.72 20.85 -0.65
N LEU A 159 -12.11 21.83 -1.46
CA LEU A 159 -11.56 22.02 -2.82
C LEU A 159 -10.03 22.20 -2.81
N SER A 160 -9.54 23.02 -1.89
CA SER A 160 -8.10 23.22 -1.66
C SER A 160 -7.34 21.93 -1.33
N ASP A 161 -7.91 21.03 -0.50
CA ASP A 161 -7.27 19.75 -0.15
C ASP A 161 -7.01 18.87 -1.38
N VAL A 162 -7.98 18.83 -2.30
CA VAL A 162 -7.92 17.98 -3.49
C VAL A 162 -7.09 18.62 -4.61
N VAL A 163 -7.18 19.94 -4.80
CA VAL A 163 -6.39 20.67 -5.80
C VAL A 163 -4.92 20.64 -5.43
N PHE A 164 -4.58 20.96 -4.18
CA PHE A 164 -3.19 20.87 -3.71
C PHE A 164 -2.66 19.44 -3.82
N GLY A 165 -3.45 18.45 -3.40
CA GLY A 165 -3.08 17.03 -3.54
C GLY A 165 -2.79 16.64 -4.99
N ALA A 166 -3.63 17.07 -5.94
CA ALA A 166 -3.45 16.78 -7.36
C ALA A 166 -2.17 17.44 -7.94
N VAL A 167 -1.95 18.72 -7.64
CA VAL A 167 -0.75 19.45 -8.08
C VAL A 167 0.52 18.81 -7.52
N LEU A 168 0.52 18.50 -6.22
CA LEU A 168 1.65 17.85 -5.56
C LEU A 168 1.93 16.45 -6.14
N GLY A 169 0.89 15.66 -6.39
CA GLY A 169 1.03 14.34 -7.01
C GLY A 169 1.67 14.43 -8.39
N ILE A 170 1.15 15.29 -9.28
CA ILE A 170 1.73 15.51 -10.62
C ILE A 170 3.19 15.96 -10.51
N PHE A 171 3.50 16.89 -9.60
CA PHE A 171 4.85 17.37 -9.36
C PHE A 171 5.80 16.22 -8.97
N ILE A 172 5.40 15.36 -8.03
CA ILE A 172 6.20 14.20 -7.61
C ILE A 172 6.44 13.25 -8.78
N GLY A 173 5.42 12.95 -9.59
CA GLY A 173 5.58 12.09 -10.76
C GLY A 173 6.52 12.66 -11.82
N ILE A 174 6.45 13.95 -12.10
CA ILE A 174 7.39 14.65 -12.99
C ILE A 174 8.80 14.63 -12.41
N TYR A 175 8.94 14.86 -11.10
CA TYR A 175 10.24 14.86 -10.43
C TYR A 175 10.92 13.49 -10.46
N VAL A 176 10.17 12.41 -10.22
CA VAL A 176 10.68 11.03 -10.35
C VAL A 176 11.15 10.74 -11.78
N ILE A 177 10.39 11.18 -12.79
CA ILE A 177 10.77 11.10 -14.20
C ILE A 177 12.07 11.86 -14.49
N ALA A 178 12.22 13.06 -13.91
CA ALA A 178 13.41 13.90 -14.08
C ALA A 178 14.65 13.28 -13.41
N ILE A 179 14.51 12.76 -12.19
CA ILE A 179 15.56 12.00 -11.50
C ILE A 179 16.00 10.81 -12.35
N GLU A 180 15.03 10.05 -12.88
CA GLU A 180 15.35 8.90 -13.71
C GLU A 180 16.13 9.28 -14.97
N ASN A 181 15.73 10.37 -15.65
CA ASN A 181 16.44 10.83 -16.83
C ASN A 181 17.89 11.21 -16.53
N LYS A 182 18.17 11.74 -15.32
CA LYS A 182 19.50 12.17 -14.90
C LYS A 182 20.37 11.02 -14.40
N TYR A 183 19.81 10.12 -13.58
CA TYR A 183 20.59 9.15 -12.80
C TYR A 183 20.37 7.69 -13.21
N LYS A 184 19.38 7.40 -14.07
CA LYS A 184 19.04 6.04 -14.55
C LYS A 184 18.91 5.01 -13.42
N ILE A 185 18.24 5.40 -12.33
CA ILE A 185 18.14 4.61 -11.10
C ILE A 185 17.27 3.37 -11.32
N ALA A 186 16.20 3.48 -12.10
CA ALA A 186 15.29 2.37 -12.35
C ALA A 186 15.97 1.20 -13.06
N ASP A 187 16.94 1.46 -13.95
CA ASP A 187 17.69 0.39 -14.62
C ASP A 187 18.49 -0.42 -13.60
N LYS A 188 19.18 0.24 -12.67
CA LYS A 188 19.91 -0.40 -11.57
C LYS A 188 18.99 -1.19 -10.64
N ILE A 189 17.82 -0.62 -10.30
CA ILE A 189 16.83 -1.31 -9.46
C ILE A 189 16.30 -2.56 -10.17
N ILE A 190 15.96 -2.47 -11.45
CA ILE A 190 15.41 -3.59 -12.22
C ILE A 190 16.44 -4.70 -12.40
N GLU A 191 17.67 -4.36 -12.71
CA GLU A 191 18.76 -5.33 -12.83
C GLU A 191 18.96 -6.08 -11.51
N LYS A 192 18.98 -5.35 -10.40
CA LYS A 192 19.07 -5.93 -9.06
C LYS A 192 17.87 -6.81 -8.72
N LEU A 193 16.65 -6.38 -9.03
CA LEU A 193 15.44 -7.17 -8.79
C LEU A 193 15.39 -8.45 -9.63
N LYS A 194 15.96 -8.45 -10.84
CA LYS A 194 16.02 -9.67 -11.68
C LYS A 194 16.89 -10.75 -11.04
N THR A 195 18.01 -10.37 -10.41
CA THR A 195 18.98 -11.30 -9.84
C THR A 195 18.68 -11.64 -8.38
N ASP A 196 18.03 -10.74 -7.65
CA ASP A 196 17.78 -10.86 -6.22
C ASP A 196 16.38 -11.45 -5.93
N LEU A 197 16.31 -12.78 -5.84
CA LEU A 197 15.08 -13.50 -5.48
C LEU A 197 14.55 -13.07 -4.10
N GLU A 198 15.43 -12.84 -3.13
CA GLU A 198 15.02 -12.49 -1.77
C GLU A 198 14.35 -11.12 -1.76
N ALA A 199 14.90 -10.12 -2.46
CA ALA A 199 14.27 -8.81 -2.61
C ALA A 199 12.89 -8.90 -3.30
N ARG A 200 12.76 -9.70 -4.37
CA ARG A 200 11.47 -9.91 -5.03
C ARG A 200 10.43 -10.52 -4.09
N ARG A 201 10.82 -11.53 -3.31
CA ARG A 201 9.92 -12.17 -2.35
C ARG A 201 9.46 -11.17 -1.29
N GLN A 202 10.37 -10.39 -0.73
CA GLN A 202 10.03 -9.42 0.32
C GLN A 202 9.14 -8.28 -0.19
N ILE A 203 9.35 -7.82 -1.43
CA ILE A 203 8.44 -6.85 -2.06
C ILE A 203 7.04 -7.44 -2.27
N ALA A 204 6.95 -8.69 -2.75
CA ALA A 204 5.67 -9.37 -2.92
C ALA A 204 4.98 -9.60 -1.56
N HIS A 205 5.73 -10.01 -0.55
CA HIS A 205 5.24 -10.22 0.82
C HIS A 205 4.65 -8.93 1.40
N LEU A 206 5.39 -7.83 1.35
CA LEU A 206 4.93 -6.51 1.77
C LEU A 206 3.64 -6.10 1.05
N PHE A 207 3.61 -6.22 -0.28
CA PHE A 207 2.48 -5.80 -1.10
C PHE A 207 1.21 -6.62 -0.78
N ILE A 208 1.32 -7.94 -0.75
CA ILE A 208 0.16 -8.81 -0.50
C ILE A 208 -0.30 -8.66 0.95
N GLY A 209 0.61 -8.51 1.92
CA GLY A 209 0.26 -8.24 3.30
C GLY A 209 -0.52 -6.93 3.49
N ILE A 210 -0.09 -5.84 2.84
CA ILE A 210 -0.84 -4.56 2.83
C ILE A 210 -2.21 -4.73 2.17
N LEU A 211 -2.30 -5.50 1.08
CA LEU A 211 -3.56 -5.77 0.39
C LEU A 211 -4.55 -6.51 1.31
N ILE A 212 -4.08 -7.57 1.98
CA ILE A 212 -4.89 -8.34 2.95
C ILE A 212 -5.35 -7.41 4.08
N ALA A 213 -4.43 -6.66 4.71
CA ALA A 213 -4.76 -5.73 5.78
C ALA A 213 -5.80 -4.68 5.35
N SER A 214 -5.67 -4.16 4.13
CA SER A 214 -6.63 -3.20 3.57
C SER A 214 -8.01 -3.85 3.37
N PHE A 215 -8.07 -5.08 2.85
CA PHE A 215 -9.34 -5.79 2.66
C PHE A 215 -10.04 -6.10 3.98
N ILE A 216 -9.28 -6.45 5.02
CA ILE A 216 -9.81 -6.57 6.39
C ILE A 216 -10.35 -5.22 6.85
N PHE A 217 -9.56 -4.14 6.73
CA PHE A 217 -9.91 -2.81 7.22
C PHE A 217 -11.18 -2.24 6.56
N TYR A 218 -11.37 -2.46 5.26
CA TYR A 218 -12.57 -2.01 4.56
C TYR A 218 -13.74 -3.01 4.63
N GLY A 219 -13.53 -4.21 5.19
CA GLY A 219 -14.58 -5.22 5.31
C GLY A 219 -14.93 -5.90 3.98
N PHE A 220 -14.00 -5.93 3.03
CA PHE A 220 -14.21 -6.60 1.73
C PHE A 220 -14.05 -8.12 1.80
N ILE A 221 -13.46 -8.63 2.87
CA ILE A 221 -13.30 -10.06 3.10
C ILE A 221 -13.96 -10.45 4.42
N ASN A 222 -14.65 -11.59 4.39
CA ASN A 222 -15.14 -12.27 5.58
C ASN A 222 -14.34 -13.57 5.80
N ILE A 223 -14.57 -14.24 6.94
CA ILE A 223 -13.83 -15.45 7.30
C ILE A 223 -13.98 -16.56 6.25
N TRP A 224 -15.17 -16.71 5.66
CA TRP A 224 -15.44 -17.71 4.62
C TRP A 224 -14.65 -17.45 3.34
N MET A 225 -14.51 -16.19 2.93
CA MET A 225 -13.67 -15.81 1.80
C MET A 225 -12.19 -16.09 2.07
N PHE A 226 -11.73 -15.88 3.31
CA PHE A 226 -10.38 -16.23 3.74
C PHE A 226 -10.11 -17.73 3.64
N LEU A 227 -11.02 -18.53 4.20
CA LEU A 227 -10.94 -19.99 4.18
C LEU A 227 -11.03 -20.54 2.74
N ALA A 228 -11.91 -19.97 1.91
CA ALA A 228 -11.99 -20.32 0.49
C ALA A 228 -10.69 -20.01 -0.26
N THR A 229 -10.11 -18.83 -0.05
CA THR A 229 -8.82 -18.44 -0.65
C THR A 229 -7.70 -19.39 -0.22
N LEU A 230 -7.67 -19.77 1.06
CA LEU A 230 -6.68 -20.71 1.60
C LEU A 230 -6.87 -22.13 1.02
N ALA A 231 -8.11 -22.60 0.92
CA ALA A 231 -8.44 -23.89 0.33
C ALA A 231 -8.05 -23.95 -1.15
N ILE A 232 -8.46 -22.95 -1.93
CA ILE A 232 -8.11 -22.84 -3.36
C ILE A 232 -6.59 -22.77 -3.53
N GLY A 233 -5.90 -21.93 -2.75
CA GLY A 233 -4.45 -21.80 -2.80
C GLY A 233 -3.72 -23.11 -2.48
N SER A 234 -4.20 -23.86 -1.48
CA SER A 234 -3.64 -25.15 -1.08
C SER A 234 -3.86 -26.22 -2.16
N ILE A 235 -5.06 -26.28 -2.75
CA ILE A 235 -5.37 -27.18 -3.87
C ILE A 235 -4.49 -26.85 -5.07
N LEU A 236 -4.37 -25.56 -5.43
CA LEU A 236 -3.51 -25.11 -6.53
C LEU A 236 -2.05 -25.47 -6.29
N SER A 237 -1.55 -25.33 -5.05
CA SER A 237 -0.20 -25.72 -4.67
C SER A 237 0.06 -27.21 -4.93
N VAL A 238 -0.87 -28.08 -4.53
CA VAL A 238 -0.78 -29.52 -4.77
C VAL A 238 -0.79 -29.81 -6.28
N ILE A 239 -1.68 -29.17 -7.05
CA ILE A 239 -1.73 -29.34 -8.51
C ILE A 239 -0.41 -28.91 -9.15
N LEU A 240 0.13 -27.75 -8.74
CA LEU A 240 1.36 -27.17 -9.28
C LEU A 240 2.61 -27.99 -9.00
N LYS A 241 2.60 -28.80 -7.94
CA LYS A 241 3.66 -29.77 -7.65
C LYS A 241 3.79 -30.84 -8.75
N TYR A 242 2.67 -31.24 -9.34
CA TYR A 242 2.62 -32.32 -10.33
C TYR A 242 2.42 -31.83 -11.78
N LYS A 243 1.82 -30.65 -11.96
CA LYS A 243 1.46 -30.11 -13.28
C LYS A 243 1.88 -28.65 -13.41
N LYS A 244 2.66 -28.34 -14.45
CA LYS A 244 3.01 -26.96 -14.80
C LYS A 244 1.78 -26.25 -15.37
N ILE A 245 1.40 -25.13 -14.76
CA ILE A 245 0.31 -24.27 -15.24
C ILE A 245 0.96 -23.05 -15.90
N PRO A 246 0.74 -22.78 -17.20
CA PRO A 246 1.48 -21.77 -17.96
C PRO A 246 1.49 -20.36 -17.36
N ILE A 247 0.44 -19.98 -16.64
CA ILE A 247 0.33 -18.65 -16.02
C ILE A 247 0.93 -18.63 -14.61
N LEU A 248 0.63 -19.63 -13.78
CA LEU A 248 1.01 -19.63 -12.37
C LEU A 248 2.47 -20.06 -12.16
N THR A 249 2.97 -21.03 -12.93
CA THR A 249 4.34 -21.53 -12.77
C THR A 249 5.39 -20.43 -12.96
N PRO A 250 5.36 -19.60 -14.01
CA PRO A 250 6.31 -18.49 -14.14
C PRO A 250 6.23 -17.47 -13.01
N ILE A 251 5.02 -17.18 -12.51
CA ILE A 251 4.81 -16.27 -11.37
C ILE A 251 5.51 -16.83 -10.13
N LEU A 252 5.31 -18.11 -9.81
CA LEU A 252 5.94 -18.73 -8.66
C LEU A 252 7.47 -18.78 -8.80
N HIS A 253 8.02 -19.05 -9.99
CA HIS A 253 9.46 -18.95 -10.23
C HIS A 253 10.04 -17.54 -10.02
N CYS A 254 9.22 -16.49 -10.02
CA CYS A 254 9.68 -15.14 -9.74
C CYS A 254 9.82 -14.83 -8.25
N PHE A 255 9.13 -15.57 -7.37
CA PHE A 255 8.99 -15.23 -5.95
C PHE A 255 9.35 -16.36 -4.98
N ASP A 256 9.16 -17.61 -5.38
CA ASP A 256 9.45 -18.79 -4.55
C ASP A 256 10.88 -19.29 -4.73
N ARG A 257 11.40 -19.91 -3.66
CA ARG A 257 12.67 -20.62 -3.70
C ARG A 257 12.50 -21.95 -4.42
N GLU A 258 13.55 -22.38 -5.10
CA GLU A 258 13.54 -23.62 -5.88
C GLU A 258 13.16 -24.86 -5.06
N LYS A 259 13.64 -24.93 -3.81
CA LYS A 259 13.24 -25.99 -2.86
C LYS A 259 11.73 -25.99 -2.55
N ASP A 260 11.12 -24.81 -2.46
CA ASP A 260 9.72 -24.66 -2.12
C ASP A 260 8.85 -25.00 -3.33
N LEU A 261 9.28 -24.63 -4.55
CA LEU A 261 8.64 -25.04 -5.80
C LEU A 261 8.57 -26.57 -5.99
N GLN A 262 9.54 -27.32 -5.46
CA GLN A 262 9.54 -28.79 -5.58
C GLN A 262 8.64 -29.48 -4.53
N HIS A 263 8.52 -28.90 -3.35
CA HIS A 263 7.84 -29.55 -2.21
C HIS A 263 6.46 -28.97 -1.92
N PHE A 264 6.34 -27.64 -1.93
CA PHE A 264 5.13 -26.90 -1.60
C PHE A 264 5.09 -25.54 -2.34
N PRO A 265 4.72 -25.52 -3.64
CA PRO A 265 4.66 -24.29 -4.43
C PRO A 265 3.71 -23.26 -3.80
N GLY A 266 4.09 -22.00 -3.75
CA GLY A 266 3.33 -20.92 -3.13
C GLY A 266 3.36 -20.91 -1.60
N LYS A 267 4.26 -21.69 -0.97
CA LYS A 267 4.37 -21.85 0.48
C LYS A 267 4.21 -20.54 1.26
N GLY A 268 5.01 -19.52 0.93
CA GLY A 268 5.01 -18.25 1.65
C GLY A 268 3.66 -17.53 1.60
N LEU A 269 3.02 -17.50 0.44
CA LEU A 269 1.70 -16.88 0.26
C LEU A 269 0.62 -17.62 1.06
N ILE A 270 0.66 -18.96 1.07
CA ILE A 270 -0.29 -19.79 1.80
C ILE A 270 -0.14 -19.58 3.30
N TYR A 271 1.08 -19.62 3.85
CA TYR A 271 1.30 -19.40 5.27
C TYR A 271 0.95 -17.97 5.72
N MET A 272 1.26 -16.96 4.90
CA MET A 272 0.85 -15.58 5.18
C MET A 272 -0.68 -15.42 5.17
N THR A 273 -1.37 -16.07 4.22
CA THR A 273 -2.83 -16.07 4.17
C THR A 273 -3.41 -16.80 5.39
N ALA A 274 -2.84 -17.94 5.78
CA ALA A 274 -3.27 -18.69 6.96
C ALA A 274 -3.06 -17.90 8.26
N GLY A 275 -1.89 -17.29 8.45
CA GLY A 275 -1.59 -16.43 9.59
C GLY A 275 -2.51 -15.23 9.67
N SER A 276 -2.78 -14.59 8.53
CA SER A 276 -3.72 -13.47 8.45
C SER A 276 -5.17 -13.91 8.74
N ALA A 277 -5.60 -15.08 8.25
CA ALA A 277 -6.92 -15.64 8.51
C ALA A 277 -7.12 -15.93 10.00
N LEU A 278 -6.11 -16.55 10.63
CA LEU A 278 -6.13 -16.87 12.06
C LEU A 278 -6.15 -15.60 12.90
N THR A 279 -5.33 -14.62 12.56
CA THR A 279 -5.31 -13.32 13.23
C THR A 279 -6.66 -12.60 13.09
N TYR A 280 -7.28 -12.63 11.89
CA TYR A 280 -8.61 -12.08 11.66
C TYR A 280 -9.72 -12.79 12.44
N ALA A 281 -9.60 -14.11 12.61
CA ALA A 281 -10.59 -14.90 13.35
C ALA A 281 -10.50 -14.69 14.87
N LEU A 282 -9.30 -14.45 15.40
CA LEU A 282 -9.05 -14.40 16.85
C LEU A 282 -9.19 -13.01 17.46
N PHE A 283 -8.94 -11.94 16.70
CA PHE A 283 -8.81 -10.60 17.25
C PHE A 283 -9.82 -9.61 16.69
N SER A 284 -9.97 -8.49 17.39
CA SER A 284 -10.76 -7.36 16.90
C SER A 284 -10.20 -6.86 15.56
N LYS A 285 -11.07 -6.28 14.73
CA LYS A 285 -10.72 -5.80 13.38
C LYS A 285 -9.44 -4.94 13.36
N ASN A 286 -9.27 -4.03 14.31
CA ASN A 286 -8.11 -3.15 14.33
C ASN A 286 -6.82 -3.90 14.72
N ILE A 287 -6.88 -4.75 15.75
CA ILE A 287 -5.75 -5.60 16.16
C ILE A 287 -5.37 -6.57 15.04
N ALA A 288 -6.35 -7.13 14.32
CA ALA A 288 -6.09 -8.01 13.19
C ALA A 288 -5.38 -7.30 12.04
N VAL A 289 -5.83 -6.08 11.69
CA VAL A 289 -5.14 -5.24 10.70
C VAL A 289 -3.71 -4.93 11.17
N ALA A 290 -3.53 -4.54 12.42
CA ALA A 290 -2.20 -4.27 12.99
C ALA A 290 -1.28 -5.50 12.93
N GLY A 291 -1.77 -6.69 13.32
CA GLY A 291 -0.99 -7.93 13.29
C GLY A 291 -0.55 -8.31 11.87
N VAL A 292 -1.44 -8.20 10.88
CA VAL A 292 -1.09 -8.45 9.46
C VAL A 292 -0.08 -7.41 8.93
N LEU A 293 -0.22 -6.14 9.31
CA LEU A 293 0.75 -5.10 8.94
C LEU A 293 2.11 -5.31 9.62
N ILE A 294 2.14 -5.77 10.87
CA ILE A 294 3.38 -6.14 11.57
C ILE A 294 4.10 -7.25 10.82
N LEU A 295 3.39 -8.29 10.37
CA LEU A 295 3.99 -9.33 9.54
C LEU A 295 4.53 -8.74 8.23
N ALA A 296 3.70 -7.99 7.50
CA ALA A 296 4.03 -7.47 6.18
C ALA A 296 5.24 -6.53 6.19
N PHE A 297 5.25 -5.55 7.09
CA PHE A 297 6.34 -4.57 7.22
C PHE A 297 7.52 -5.16 7.99
N GLY A 298 7.29 -5.91 9.06
CA GLY A 298 8.33 -6.45 9.93
C GLY A 298 9.32 -7.35 9.20
N ASP A 299 8.84 -8.43 8.57
CA ASP A 299 9.70 -9.38 7.83
C ASP A 299 10.40 -8.67 6.66
N SER A 300 9.62 -7.95 5.85
CA SER A 300 10.12 -7.31 4.64
C SER A 300 11.19 -6.25 4.92
N LEU A 301 10.94 -5.36 5.88
CA LEU A 301 11.88 -4.27 6.19
C LEU A 301 13.12 -4.80 6.92
N THR A 302 12.98 -5.78 7.81
CA THR A 302 14.13 -6.40 8.50
C THR A 302 15.10 -6.98 7.49
N HIS A 303 14.60 -7.73 6.51
CA HIS A 303 15.42 -8.32 5.45
C HIS A 303 16.01 -7.28 4.50
N ILE A 304 15.21 -6.29 4.05
CA ILE A 304 15.67 -5.27 3.10
C ILE A 304 16.74 -4.37 3.73
N PHE A 305 16.46 -3.78 4.91
CA PHE A 305 17.42 -2.90 5.56
C PHE A 305 18.59 -3.67 6.14
N GLY A 306 18.38 -4.88 6.67
CA GLY A 306 19.48 -5.72 7.12
C GLY A 306 20.47 -6.02 6.00
N LYS A 307 20.00 -6.27 4.77
CA LYS A 307 20.87 -6.53 3.62
C LYS A 307 21.66 -5.30 3.16
N TYR A 308 21.07 -4.11 3.21
CA TYR A 308 21.68 -2.90 2.63
C TYR A 308 22.39 -1.99 3.63
N LEU A 309 21.99 -2.02 4.89
CA LEU A 309 22.49 -1.15 5.96
C LEU A 309 23.08 -1.93 7.13
N GLY A 310 22.84 -3.24 7.21
CA GLY A 310 23.26 -4.07 8.34
C GLY A 310 24.78 -4.17 8.47
N ARG A 311 25.26 -4.09 9.71
CA ARG A 311 26.67 -4.25 10.06
C ARG A 311 26.85 -5.26 11.19
N ILE A 312 25.95 -5.25 12.17
CA ILE A 312 25.99 -6.13 13.34
C ILE A 312 25.03 -7.30 13.14
N LYS A 313 25.56 -8.52 13.10
CA LYS A 313 24.76 -9.74 13.02
C LYS A 313 23.99 -9.97 14.32
N SER A 314 22.80 -10.56 14.20
CA SER A 314 22.02 -11.01 15.35
C SER A 314 22.75 -12.15 16.09
N PRO A 315 22.72 -12.16 17.43
CA PRO A 315 23.29 -13.25 18.22
C PRO A 315 22.52 -14.58 18.08
N PHE A 316 21.28 -14.54 17.58
CA PHE A 316 20.42 -15.72 17.46
C PHE A 316 20.37 -16.30 16.04
N ASP A 317 20.67 -15.47 15.02
CA ASP A 317 20.68 -15.88 13.62
C ASP A 317 21.69 -15.03 12.83
N GLU A 318 22.82 -15.63 12.44
CA GLU A 318 23.87 -14.94 11.69
C GLU A 318 23.45 -14.42 10.31
N THR A 319 22.28 -14.85 9.81
CA THR A 319 21.72 -14.34 8.55
C THR A 319 20.93 -13.04 8.71
N LYS A 320 20.70 -12.59 9.96
CA LYS A 320 19.92 -11.40 10.29
C LYS A 320 20.82 -10.31 10.89
N TYR A 321 20.46 -9.06 10.67
CA TYR A 321 21.20 -7.89 11.14
C TYR A 321 20.35 -7.07 12.12
N ILE A 322 20.97 -6.64 13.21
CA ILE A 322 20.30 -5.91 14.30
C ILE A 322 19.78 -4.56 13.79
N GLU A 323 20.55 -3.85 12.97
CA GLU A 323 20.14 -2.54 12.43
C GLU A 323 18.89 -2.65 11.57
N GLY A 324 18.78 -3.74 10.78
CA GLY A 324 17.59 -4.01 9.98
C GLY A 324 16.34 -4.13 10.86
N THR A 325 16.45 -4.87 11.97
CA THR A 325 15.34 -5.05 12.92
C THR A 325 14.98 -3.76 13.65
N ILE A 326 15.96 -2.94 14.07
CA ILE A 326 15.71 -1.65 14.73
C ILE A 326 14.95 -0.71 13.80
N ILE A 327 15.39 -0.59 12.54
CA ILE A 327 14.73 0.27 11.55
C ILE A 327 13.31 -0.27 11.26
N ALA A 328 13.17 -1.58 11.09
CA ALA A 328 11.87 -2.22 10.86
C ALA A 328 10.91 -1.99 12.03
N PHE A 329 11.38 -2.03 13.28
CA PHE A 329 10.59 -1.72 14.46
C PHE A 329 9.95 -0.33 14.37
N PHE A 330 10.74 0.73 14.19
CA PHE A 330 10.23 2.10 14.17
C PHE A 330 9.27 2.36 13.00
N ILE A 331 9.61 1.87 11.81
CA ILE A 331 8.74 2.05 10.64
C ILE A 331 7.44 1.27 10.82
N THR A 332 7.51 0.01 11.26
CA THR A 332 6.32 -0.82 11.47
C THR A 332 5.41 -0.21 12.54
N ALA A 333 5.97 0.23 13.68
CA ALA A 333 5.23 0.90 14.74
C ALA A 333 4.50 2.15 14.23
N LEU A 334 5.17 2.98 13.43
CA LEU A 334 4.55 4.16 12.80
C LEU A 334 3.40 3.78 11.86
N MET A 335 3.54 2.69 11.10
CA MET A 335 2.50 2.22 10.18
C MET A 335 1.25 1.72 10.90
N ILE A 336 1.38 1.19 12.12
CA ILE A 336 0.26 0.60 12.86
C ILE A 336 -0.35 1.50 13.94
N ILE A 337 0.22 2.69 14.20
CA ILE A 337 -0.18 3.59 15.29
C ILE A 337 -1.66 4.01 15.26
N LYS A 338 -2.32 3.87 14.12
CA LYS A 338 -3.75 4.20 13.96
C LYS A 338 -4.70 3.06 14.30
N PHE A 339 -4.18 1.85 14.44
CA PHE A 339 -4.98 0.65 14.66
C PHE A 339 -4.88 0.12 16.10
N ALA A 340 -3.96 0.66 16.89
CA ALA A 340 -3.72 0.19 18.25
C ALA A 340 -3.21 1.34 19.12
N ASP A 341 -3.45 1.26 20.43
CA ASP A 341 -2.97 2.26 21.36
C ASP A 341 -1.44 2.19 21.50
N PHE A 342 -0.82 3.24 22.04
CA PHE A 342 0.64 3.36 22.10
C PHE A 342 1.33 2.12 22.69
N ASN A 343 0.82 1.59 23.81
CA ASN A 343 1.39 0.39 24.44
C ASN A 343 1.26 -0.83 23.53
N GLN A 344 0.08 -1.07 22.96
CA GLN A 344 -0.17 -2.16 22.03
C GLN A 344 0.78 -2.10 20.82
N VAL A 345 0.97 -0.92 20.24
CA VAL A 345 1.88 -0.69 19.11
C VAL A 345 3.32 -1.08 19.46
N ILE A 346 3.83 -0.59 20.59
CA ILE A 346 5.20 -0.83 21.03
C ILE A 346 5.41 -2.31 21.36
N PHE A 347 4.57 -2.89 22.22
CA PHE A 347 4.75 -4.28 22.66
C PHE A 347 4.45 -5.29 21.55
N GLY A 348 3.41 -5.05 20.75
CA GLY A 348 3.08 -5.88 19.59
C GLY A 348 4.17 -5.90 18.53
N THR A 349 4.78 -4.73 18.22
CA THR A 349 5.89 -4.67 17.26
C THR A 349 7.16 -5.28 17.85
N LEU A 350 7.45 -5.02 19.13
CA LEU A 350 8.65 -5.54 19.80
C LEU A 350 8.66 -7.07 19.85
N ILE A 351 7.54 -7.70 20.25
CA ILE A 351 7.47 -9.16 20.31
C ILE A 351 7.65 -9.78 18.92
N ALA A 352 7.08 -9.17 17.88
CA ALA A 352 7.24 -9.62 16.51
C ALA A 352 8.71 -9.55 16.06
N MET A 353 9.41 -8.46 16.36
CA MET A 353 10.83 -8.30 16.01
C MET A 353 11.73 -9.32 16.74
N ILE A 354 11.42 -9.64 18.00
CA ILE A 354 12.14 -10.67 18.77
C ILE A 354 11.90 -12.06 18.17
N VAL A 355 10.64 -12.41 17.92
CA VAL A 355 10.26 -13.70 17.31
C VAL A 355 10.93 -13.88 15.96
N GLU A 356 10.94 -12.81 15.16
CA GLU A 356 11.62 -12.77 13.87
C GLU A 356 13.13 -13.02 14.03
N MET A 357 13.81 -12.46 15.03
CA MET A 357 15.23 -12.76 15.27
C MET A 357 15.52 -14.22 15.67
N VAL A 358 14.63 -14.89 16.41
CA VAL A 358 14.97 -16.13 17.13
C VAL A 358 14.69 -17.44 16.35
N ARG A 359 13.96 -17.40 15.23
CA ARG A 359 13.52 -18.60 14.45
C ARG A 359 12.96 -19.74 15.33
N ILE A 360 11.64 -19.79 15.48
CA ILE A 360 11.00 -20.81 16.31
C ILE A 360 11.07 -22.20 15.65
N ARG A 361 11.56 -23.20 16.40
CA ARG A 361 11.59 -24.61 16.01
C ARG A 361 10.91 -25.47 17.08
N ILE A 362 10.00 -26.35 16.67
CA ILE A 362 9.43 -27.39 17.54
C ILE A 362 9.99 -28.74 17.08
N GLY A 363 10.90 -29.30 17.87
CA GLY A 363 11.66 -30.50 17.49
C GLY A 363 12.43 -30.28 16.19
N LYS A 364 12.16 -31.11 15.18
CA LYS A 364 12.77 -30.98 13.83
C LYS A 364 12.02 -30.03 12.89
N PHE A 365 10.83 -29.58 13.28
CA PHE A 365 9.98 -28.77 12.41
C PHE A 365 10.23 -27.28 12.65
N LYS A 366 10.65 -26.57 11.59
CA LYS A 366 10.65 -25.10 11.59
C LYS A 366 9.21 -24.63 11.36
N ILE A 367 8.66 -23.85 12.28
CA ILE A 367 7.37 -23.21 12.05
C ILE A 367 7.59 -22.00 11.15
N ASP A 368 6.65 -21.75 10.24
CA ASP A 368 6.71 -20.63 9.33
C ASP A 368 6.41 -19.33 10.07
N ASP A 369 7.33 -18.36 9.95
CA ASP A 369 7.27 -17.07 10.64
C ASP A 369 6.00 -16.30 10.20
N ASN A 370 5.53 -16.51 8.96
CA ASN A 370 4.31 -15.92 8.40
C ASN A 370 3.01 -16.37 9.07
N LEU A 371 3.04 -17.51 9.78
CA LEU A 371 1.90 -18.01 10.54
C LEU A 371 1.88 -17.46 11.97
N ILE A 372 3.07 -17.38 12.60
CA ILE A 372 3.20 -17.09 14.03
C ILE A 372 3.17 -15.58 14.30
N ILE A 373 3.97 -14.80 13.57
CA ILE A 373 4.21 -13.38 13.87
C ILE A 373 2.91 -12.57 14.04
N PRO A 374 1.95 -12.58 13.10
CA PRO A 374 0.76 -11.74 13.22
C PRO A 374 -0.14 -12.19 14.38
N VAL A 375 -0.17 -13.48 14.67
CA VAL A 375 -0.97 -14.06 15.77
C VAL A 375 -0.38 -13.68 17.12
N LEU A 376 0.93 -13.87 17.32
CA LEU A 376 1.60 -13.51 18.57
C LEU A 376 1.56 -12.01 18.83
N ALA A 377 1.80 -11.19 17.80
CA ALA A 377 1.65 -9.75 17.91
C ALA A 377 0.22 -9.37 18.30
N GLY A 378 -0.79 -9.98 17.65
CA GLY A 378 -2.20 -9.82 17.99
C GLY A 378 -2.53 -10.21 19.43
N THR A 379 -1.99 -11.34 19.91
CA THR A 379 -2.17 -11.80 21.29
C THR A 379 -1.63 -10.77 22.27
N VAL A 380 -0.38 -10.33 22.10
CA VAL A 380 0.22 -9.33 22.99
C VAL A 380 -0.56 -8.02 22.97
N MET A 381 -0.95 -7.54 21.79
CA MET A 381 -1.79 -6.35 21.67
C MET A 381 -3.15 -6.50 22.35
N SER A 382 -3.75 -7.70 22.34
CA SER A 382 -5.05 -7.94 22.96
C SER A 382 -5.01 -8.03 24.50
N LEU A 383 -3.82 -8.28 25.06
CA LEU A 383 -3.60 -8.41 26.51
C LEU A 383 -3.14 -7.10 27.18
N MET A 384 -2.81 -6.08 26.37
CA MET A 384 -2.41 -4.73 26.78
C MET A 384 -3.59 -3.78 26.70
#